data_AF-A0A967VZL2-F1
#
_entry.id   AF-A0A967VZL2-F1
#
_cell.length_a   1.000
_cell.length_b   1.000
_cell.length_c   1.000
_cell.angle_alpha   90.00
_cell.angle_beta   90.00
_cell.angle_gamma   90.00
#
_symmetry.space_group_name_H-M   'P 1'
#
loop_
_entity.id
_entity.type
_entity.pdbx_description
1 polymer ?
#
loop_
_entity_poly.entity_id
_entity_poly.type
_entity_poly.pdbx_seq_one_letter_code
_entity_poly.pdbx_strand_id
1 'polypeptide(L)' 'IEDARRHIAAYVQHYNTKRLNSTIYYLTPEDVLMGRTNERLNLLQQKLDEARKHRFQAQSQTA' A
#
# COMPACT_ATOMS: atom_id res chain seq x y z
N ILE A 1 27.13 12.57 -16.76
CA ILE A 1 25.74 13.10 -16.71
C ILE A 1 24.73 11.97 -16.88
N GLU A 2 24.89 11.10 -17.89
CA GLU A 2 23.95 9.99 -18.13
C GLU A 2 23.77 9.04 -16.94
N ASP A 3 24.84 8.72 -16.22
CA ASP A 3 24.75 7.86 -15.04
C ASP A 3 23.90 8.49 -13.92
N ALA A 4 24.09 9.77 -13.64
CA ALA A 4 23.27 10.51 -12.68
C ALA A 4 21.79 10.54 -13.10
N ARG A 5 21.50 10.73 -14.40
CA ARG A 5 20.13 10.66 -14.93
C ARG A 5 19.51 9.29 -14.71
N ARG A 6 20.27 8.22 -14.95
CA ARG A 6 19.83 6.84 -14.71
C ARG A 6 19.47 6.60 -13.25
N HIS A 7 20.31 7.06 -12.32
CA HIS A 7 20.04 6.94 -10.90
C HIS A 7 18.79 7.70 -10.45
N ILE A 8 18.62 8.94 -10.92
CA ILE A 8 17.43 9.74 -10.61
C ILE A 8 16.18 9.10 -11.20
N ALA A 9 16.22 8.65 -12.45
CA ALA A 9 15.09 8.00 -13.09
C ALA A 9 14.66 6.74 -12.33
N ALA A 10 15.61 5.91 -11.91
CA ALA A 10 15.34 4.72 -11.10
C ALA A 10 14.70 5.09 -9.74
N TYR A 11 15.21 6.13 -9.09
CA TYR A 11 14.64 6.60 -7.83
C TYR A 11 13.20 7.12 -8.00
N VAL A 12 12.94 7.95 -9.02
CA VAL A 12 11.60 8.49 -9.31
C VAL A 12 10.62 7.37 -9.59
N GLN A 13 11.02 6.38 -10.40
CA GLN A 13 10.20 5.21 -10.68
C GLN A 13 9.87 4.43 -9.39
N HIS A 14 10.87 4.17 -8.55
CA HIS A 14 10.66 3.49 -7.27
C HIS A 14 9.74 4.29 -6.33
N TYR A 15 9.98 5.59 -6.20
CA TYR A 15 9.21 6.46 -5.32
C TYR A 15 7.73 6.48 -5.72
N ASN A 16 7.44 6.63 -7.01
CA ASN A 16 6.05 6.72 -7.48
C ASN A 16 5.31 5.37 -7.46
N THR A 17 6.00 4.27 -7.77
CA THR A 17 5.32 2.98 -8.04
C THR A 17 5.49 1.92 -6.96
N LYS A 18 6.42 2.09 -6.01
CA LYS A 18 6.76 1.08 -4.99
C LYS A 18 6.73 1.60 -3.56
N ARG A 19 7.17 2.83 -3.31
CA ARG A 19 7.26 3.38 -1.96
C ARG A 19 5.85 3.60 -1.39
N LEU A 20 5.57 3.01 -0.23
CA LEU A 20 4.39 3.35 0.57
C LEU A 20 4.70 4.57 1.42
N ASN A 21 3.84 5.59 1.36
CA ASN A 21 4.06 6.86 2.06
C ASN A 21 3.01 7.05 3.16
N SER A 22 3.48 7.27 4.40
CA SER A 22 2.63 7.39 5.59
C SER A 22 1.68 8.58 5.55
N THR A 23 2.03 9.66 4.85
CA THR A 23 1.16 10.84 4.68
C THR A 23 -0.01 10.58 3.73
N ILE A 24 0.10 9.56 2.88
CA ILE A 24 -0.95 9.16 1.92
C ILE A 24 -1.45 7.75 2.20
N TYR A 25 -1.81 7.49 3.46
CA TYR A 25 -2.47 6.25 3.89
C TYR A 25 -1.66 4.97 3.59
N TYR A 26 -0.33 5.06 3.55
CA TYR A 26 0.54 3.97 3.11
C TYR A 26 0.20 3.47 1.69
N LEU A 27 -0.28 4.36 0.82
CA LEU A 27 -0.42 4.12 -0.62
C LEU A 27 0.82 4.59 -1.37
N THR A 28 0.94 4.15 -2.62
CA THR A 28 1.94 4.69 -3.55
C THR A 28 1.50 6.06 -4.06
N PRO A 29 2.44 6.98 -4.36
CA PRO A 29 2.10 8.24 -5.03
C PRO A 29 1.34 8.03 -6.35
N GLU A 30 1.67 6.99 -7.12
CA GLU A 30 0.94 6.65 -8.35
C GLU A 30 -0.53 6.33 -8.09
N ASP A 31 -0.86 5.52 -7.07
CA ASP A 31 -2.26 5.20 -6.76
C ASP A 31 -3.07 6.45 -6.41
N VAL A 32 -2.46 7.43 -5.72
CA VAL A 32 -3.12 8.70 -5.38
C VAL A 32 -3.32 9.56 -6.61
N LEU A 33 -2.27 9.73 -7.43
CA LEU A 33 -2.32 10.55 -8.65
C LEU A 33 -3.30 9.99 -9.69
N MET A 34 -3.46 8.66 -9.73
CA MET A 34 -4.41 7.97 -10.61
C MET A 34 -5.84 7.91 -10.01
N GLY A 35 -6.09 8.53 -8.85
CA GLY A 35 -7.41 8.57 -8.21
C GLY A 35 -7.89 7.23 -7.64
N ARG A 36 -6.99 6.26 -7.40
CA ARG A 36 -7.31 4.90 -6.94
C ARG A 36 -7.40 4.78 -5.41
N THR A 37 -7.31 5.89 -4.69
CA THR A 37 -7.28 5.91 -3.21
C THR A 37 -8.45 5.16 -2.60
N ASN A 38 -9.68 5.45 -3.01
CA ASN A 38 -10.87 4.82 -2.42
C ASN A 38 -10.92 3.31 -2.71
N GLU A 39 -10.60 2.90 -3.93
CA GLU A 39 -10.53 1.47 -4.31
C GLU A 39 -9.53 0.72 -3.43
N ARG A 40 -8.30 1.25 -3.29
CA ARG A 40 -7.24 0.65 -2.48
C ARG A 40 -7.63 0.53 -1.00
N LEU A 41 -8.21 1.58 -0.44
CA LEU A 41 -8.64 1.60 0.96
C LEU A 41 -9.79 0.61 1.21
N ASN A 42 -10.73 0.49 0.28
CA ASN A 42 -11.82 -0.48 0.39
C ASN A 42 -11.30 -1.92 0.39
N LEU A 43 -10.36 -2.24 -0.51
CA LEU A 43 -9.71 -3.56 -0.55
C LEU A 43 -8.91 -3.84 0.72
N LEU A 44 -8.22 -2.84 1.26
CA LEU A 44 -7.48 -2.98 2.52
C LEU A 44 -8.44 -3.28 3.69
N GLN A 45 -9.54 -2.53 3.77
CA GLN A 45 -10.54 -2.71 4.82
C GLN A 45 -11.14 -4.11 4.80
N GLN A 46 -11.49 -4.63 3.61
CA GLN A 46 -11.99 -6.00 3.44
C GLN A 46 -11.02 -7.04 4.01
N LYS A 47 -9.73 -6.94 3.67
CA LYS A 47 -8.69 -7.85 4.19
C LYS A 47 -8.54 -7.75 5.71
N LEU A 48 -8.61 -6.55 6.27
CA LEU A 48 -8.51 -6.35 7.71
C LEU A 48 -9.71 -6.96 8.46
N ASP A 49 -10.91 -6.85 7.88
CA ASP A 49 -12.12 -7.44 8.45
C ASP A 49 -12.10 -8.96 8.40
N GLU A 50 -11.64 -9.55 7.30
CA GLU A 50 -11.41 -11.00 7.19
C GLU A 50 -10.39 -11.48 8.23
N ALA A 51 -9.24 -10.80 8.34
CA ALA A 51 -8.23 -11.14 9.34
C ALA A 51 -8.78 -11.02 10.77
N ARG A 52 -9.65 -10.04 11.04
CA ARG A 52 -10.32 -9.90 12.34
C ARG A 52 -11.23 -11.09 12.62
N LYS A 53 -12.04 -11.54 11.66
CA LYS A 53 -12.90 -12.73 11.80
C LYS A 53 -12.08 -13.98 12.10
N HIS A 54 -10.99 -14.21 11.39
CA HIS A 54 -10.11 -15.36 11.63
C HIS A 54 -9.51 -15.35 13.04
N ARG A 55 -9.07 -14.18 13.54
CA ARG A 55 -8.55 -14.05 14.91
C ARG A 55 -9.61 -14.38 15.96
N PHE A 56 -10.85 -13.90 15.79
CA PHE A 56 -11.93 -14.23 16.70
C PHE A 56 -12.21 -15.74 16.73
N GLN A 57 -12.31 -16.38 15.56
CA GLN A 57 -12.55 -17.83 15.48
C GLN A 57 -11.44 -18.64 16.16
N ALA A 58 -10.16 -18.27 15.94
CA ALA A 58 -9.04 -18.94 16.59
C ALA A 58 -9.06 -18.78 18.12
N GLN A 59 -9.42 -17.59 18.62
CA GLN A 59 -9.56 -17.34 20.06
C GLN A 59 -10.71 -18.16 20.67
N SER A 60 -11.86 -18.21 20.00
CA SER A 60 -13.03 -18.98 20.46
C SER A 60 -12.80 -20.50 20.44
N GLN A 61 -11.85 -21.01 19.65
CA GLN A 61 -11.49 -22.44 19.63
C GLN A 61 -10.46 -22.83 20.68
N THR A 62 -9.76 -21.86 21.27
CA THR A 62 -8.70 -22.09 22.26
C THR A 62 -9.22 -21.94 23.70
N ALA A 63 -10.40 -21.34 23.88
CA ALA A 63 -11.10 -21.21 25.16
C ALA A 63 -12.06 -22.39 25.38
#